data_AF-A0A0K8TSB5-F1
#
_entry.id   AF-A0A0K8TSB5-F1
#
_cell.length_a   1.000
_cell.length_b   1.000
_cell.length_c   1.000
_cell.angle_alpha   90.00
_cell.angle_beta   90.00
_cell.angle_gamma   90.00
#
_symmetry.space_group_name_H-M   'P 1'
#
loop_
_entity.id
_entity.type
_entity.pdbx_description
1 polymer ?
#
loop_
_entity_poly.entity_id
_entity_poly.type
_entity_poly.pdbx_seq_one_letter_code
_entity_poly.pdbx_strand_id
1 'polypeptide(L)'
;AVRNVHTSQRVLINFTPILLAEPLKKKKKLDPAILKQREERKKKKLEKQIRRLERNARQLKPVDECEVPLQLIDEKQKRARSIVELPLEEVERRAILNKKWARYKMQEKAADFQLISRIIQAQQKALDELRLESENLYLKAIQPDLEILPIKIEGPVATPPISNYESPDGEYIDISRKWD
;
A
#
# COMPACT_ATOMS: atom_id res chain seq x y z
N ALA A 1 57.67 -67.98 -53.51
CA ALA A 1 56.84 -67.39 -54.57
C ALA A 1 56.15 -66.12 -54.02
N VAL A 2 56.12 -65.07 -54.83
CA VAL A 2 55.91 -63.65 -54.47
C VAL A 2 54.44 -63.35 -54.09
N ARG A 3 54.24 -62.48 -53.09
CA ARG A 3 52.94 -61.88 -52.72
C ARG A 3 52.57 -60.77 -53.70
N ASN A 4 51.39 -60.83 -54.31
CA ASN A 4 50.79 -59.69 -55.01
C ASN A 4 49.63 -59.13 -54.17
N VAL A 5 49.78 -57.89 -53.71
CA VAL A 5 48.72 -57.11 -53.03
C VAL A 5 48.27 -56.01 -53.99
N HIS A 6 46.97 -55.92 -54.26
CA HIS A 6 46.37 -54.78 -54.96
C HIS A 6 45.57 -53.92 -53.97
N THR A 7 45.82 -52.61 -53.98
CA THR A 7 45.11 -51.59 -53.20
C THR A 7 44.24 -50.74 -54.14
N SER A 8 42.93 -50.95 -54.14
CA SER A 8 41.97 -49.99 -54.68
C SER A 8 40.86 -49.74 -53.66
N GLN A 9 40.60 -48.48 -53.33
CA GLN A 9 39.55 -48.07 -52.38
C GLN A 9 38.15 -48.35 -52.96
N ARG A 10 37.31 -49.04 -52.19
CA ARG A 10 35.88 -49.21 -52.49
C ARG A 10 35.12 -47.94 -52.09
N VAL A 11 34.46 -47.29 -53.05
CA VAL A 11 33.54 -46.17 -52.77
C VAL A 11 32.18 -46.74 -52.37
N LEU A 12 31.75 -46.48 -51.14
CA LEU A 12 30.50 -46.95 -50.55
C LEU A 12 29.43 -45.84 -50.68
N ILE A 13 28.58 -45.93 -51.71
CA ILE A 13 27.41 -45.04 -51.86
C ILE A 13 26.17 -45.82 -51.45
N ASN A 14 25.47 -45.35 -50.42
CA ASN A 14 24.21 -45.91 -49.95
C ASN A 14 23.07 -44.92 -50.23
N PHE A 15 22.00 -45.36 -50.91
CA PHE A 15 20.76 -44.61 -51.06
C PHE A 15 19.72 -45.12 -50.04
N THR A 16 19.06 -44.22 -49.32
CA THR A 16 17.93 -44.54 -48.44
C THR A 16 16.59 -44.28 -49.14
N PRO A 17 15.58 -45.17 -49.02
CA PRO A 17 14.28 -44.98 -49.64
C PRO A 17 13.51 -43.83 -48.97
N ILE A 18 12.77 -43.05 -49.78
CA ILE A 18 11.89 -41.97 -49.31
C ILE A 18 10.62 -42.62 -48.71
N LEU A 19 10.48 -42.56 -47.38
CA LEU A 19 9.27 -43.02 -46.69
C LEU A 19 8.15 -41.98 -46.88
N LEU A 20 7.23 -42.25 -47.81
CA LEU A 20 5.98 -41.50 -47.96
C LEU A 20 5.07 -41.81 -46.76
N ALA A 21 4.91 -40.85 -45.84
CA ALA A 21 4.09 -41.01 -44.65
C ALA A 21 2.60 -41.21 -45.02
N GLU A 22 1.95 -42.24 -44.45
CA GLU A 22 0.51 -42.45 -44.59
C GLU A 22 -0.29 -41.24 -44.04
N PRO A 23 -1.44 -40.89 -44.64
CA PRO A 23 -2.25 -39.76 -44.17
C PRO A 23 -2.67 -39.96 -42.70
N LEU A 24 -2.42 -38.94 -41.87
CA LEU A 24 -2.66 -39.00 -40.42
C LEU A 24 -4.11 -39.39 -40.10
N LYS A 25 -4.28 -40.41 -39.25
CA LYS A 25 -5.59 -40.81 -38.72
C LYS A 25 -6.30 -39.64 -38.06
N LYS A 26 -7.58 -39.44 -38.39
CA LYS A 26 -8.44 -38.38 -37.82
C LYS A 26 -8.46 -38.50 -36.29
N LYS A 27 -8.11 -37.42 -35.60
CA LYS A 27 -8.13 -37.39 -34.12
C LYS A 27 -9.55 -37.70 -33.63
N LYS A 28 -9.68 -38.71 -32.77
CA LYS A 28 -10.97 -39.08 -32.16
C LYS A 28 -11.46 -37.94 -31.26
N LYS A 29 -12.73 -37.57 -31.40
CA LYS A 29 -13.37 -36.58 -30.54
C LYS A 29 -13.45 -37.17 -29.13
N LEU A 30 -13.00 -36.41 -28.14
CA LEU A 30 -13.00 -36.85 -26.74
C LEU A 30 -14.44 -36.96 -26.23
N ASP A 31 -14.72 -37.95 -25.37
CA ASP A 31 -16.05 -38.14 -24.81
C ASP A 31 -16.52 -36.88 -24.07
N PRO A 32 -17.81 -36.50 -24.21
CA PRO A 32 -18.36 -35.27 -23.62
C PRO A 32 -18.27 -35.27 -22.09
N ALA A 33 -18.35 -36.45 -21.45
CA ALA A 33 -18.17 -36.58 -20.01
C ALA A 33 -16.74 -36.25 -19.54
N ILE A 34 -15.72 -36.63 -20.31
CA ILE A 34 -14.32 -36.36 -19.99
C ILE A 34 -14.02 -34.86 -20.17
N LEU A 35 -14.63 -34.20 -21.17
CA LEU A 35 -14.53 -32.75 -21.35
C LEU A 35 -15.15 -31.99 -20.18
N LYS A 36 -16.37 -32.35 -19.75
CA LYS A 36 -17.02 -31.76 -18.57
C LYS A 36 -16.18 -31.92 -17.30
N GLN A 37 -15.63 -33.12 -17.05
CA GLN A 37 -14.75 -33.35 -15.89
C GLN A 37 -13.47 -32.50 -15.95
N ARG A 38 -12.88 -32.31 -17.14
CA ARG A 38 -11.70 -31.43 -17.31
C ARG A 38 -12.06 -29.97 -17.02
N GLU A 39 -13.22 -29.51 -17.46
CA GLU A 39 -13.72 -28.16 -17.18
C GLU A 39 -14.01 -27.94 -15.70
N GLU A 40 -14.70 -28.88 -15.04
CA GLU A 40 -14.95 -28.81 -13.59
C GLU A 40 -13.66 -28.80 -12.77
N ARG A 41 -12.65 -29.60 -13.17
CA ARG A 41 -11.32 -29.57 -12.54
C ARG A 41 -10.65 -28.20 -12.72
N LYS A 42 -10.78 -27.57 -13.89
CA LYS A 42 -10.26 -26.21 -14.13
C LYS A 42 -11.00 -25.17 -13.29
N LYS A 43 -12.34 -25.23 -13.24
CA LYS A 43 -13.18 -24.34 -12.42
C LYS A 43 -12.81 -24.43 -10.93
N LYS A 44 -12.72 -25.64 -10.38
CA LYS A 44 -12.33 -25.86 -8.97
C LYS A 44 -10.91 -25.38 -8.67
N LYS A 45 -9.98 -25.47 -9.62
CA LYS A 45 -8.61 -24.93 -9.45
C LYS A 45 -8.62 -23.40 -9.42
N LEU A 46 -9.34 -22.77 -10.35
CA LEU A 46 -9.49 -21.31 -10.39
C LEU A 46 -10.18 -20.78 -9.13
N GLU A 47 -11.25 -21.43 -8.69
CA GLU A 47 -11.97 -21.05 -7.47
C GLU A 47 -11.08 -21.12 -6.23
N LYS A 48 -10.25 -22.16 -6.10
CA LYS A 48 -9.27 -22.25 -5.01
C LYS A 48 -8.20 -21.15 -5.09
N GLN A 49 -7.74 -20.82 -6.28
CA GLN A 49 -6.76 -19.74 -6.48
C GLN A 49 -7.37 -18.38 -6.12
N ILE A 50 -8.60 -18.11 -6.55
CA ILE A 50 -9.35 -16.91 -6.21
C ILE A 50 -9.51 -16.81 -4.69
N ARG A 51 -9.97 -17.87 -4.01
CA ARG A 51 -10.11 -17.88 -2.53
C ARG A 51 -8.78 -17.62 -1.81
N ARG A 52 -7.64 -18.09 -2.35
CA ARG A 52 -6.31 -17.83 -1.78
C ARG A 52 -5.90 -16.38 -1.96
N LEU A 53 -6.11 -15.82 -3.15
CA LEU A 53 -5.81 -14.42 -3.47
C LEU A 53 -6.69 -13.46 -2.64
N GLU A 54 -7.98 -13.76 -2.50
CA GLU A 54 -8.90 -12.98 -1.66
C GLU A 54 -8.48 -12.97 -0.18
N ARG A 55 -7.95 -14.09 0.33
CA ARG A 55 -7.46 -14.17 1.72
C ARG A 55 -6.21 -13.32 1.91
N ASN A 56 -5.30 -13.34 0.95
CA ASN A 56 -4.05 -12.56 1.00
C ASN A 56 -4.30 -11.06 0.77
N ALA A 57 -5.21 -10.69 -0.14
CA ALA A 57 -5.55 -9.28 -0.42
C ALA A 57 -6.13 -8.53 0.79
N ARG A 58 -6.66 -9.26 1.78
CA ARG A 58 -7.17 -8.69 3.04
C ARG A 58 -6.09 -8.52 4.11
N GLN A 59 -4.90 -9.08 3.93
CA GLN A 59 -3.80 -8.87 4.88
C GLN A 59 -3.26 -7.46 4.70
N LEU A 60 -3.39 -6.65 5.75
CA LEU A 60 -2.83 -5.31 5.75
C LEU A 60 -1.31 -5.39 5.84
N LYS A 61 -0.64 -4.45 5.18
CA LYS A 61 0.81 -4.28 5.36
C LYS A 61 1.08 -3.92 6.82
N PRO A 62 2.11 -4.49 7.45
CA PRO A 62 2.47 -4.11 8.82
C PRO A 62 2.92 -2.65 8.86
N VAL A 63 2.72 -2.01 10.01
CA VAL A 63 3.12 -0.62 10.24
C VAL A 63 4.42 -0.63 11.03
N ASP A 64 5.54 -0.49 10.32
CA ASP A 64 6.88 -0.58 10.88
C ASP A 64 7.11 0.39 12.07
N GLU A 65 6.46 1.56 12.10
CA GLU A 65 6.57 2.54 13.19
C GLU A 65 5.89 2.11 14.50
N CYS A 66 4.88 1.23 14.42
CA CYS A 66 4.18 0.71 15.59
C CYS A 66 4.92 -0.46 16.25
N GLU A 67 5.81 -1.14 15.51
CA GLU A 67 6.54 -2.30 15.98
C GLU A 67 7.94 -1.91 16.48
N VAL A 68 8.35 -2.50 17.61
CA VAL A 68 9.71 -2.29 18.12
C VAL A 68 10.68 -3.20 17.35
N PRO A 69 11.73 -2.66 16.71
CA PRO A 69 12.72 -3.48 16.03
C PRO A 69 13.40 -4.47 16.98
N LEU A 70 13.50 -5.73 16.55
CA LEU A 70 14.08 -6.83 17.36
C LEU A 70 15.52 -6.51 17.81
N GLN A 71 16.30 -5.82 16.97
CA GLN A 71 17.67 -5.38 17.30
C GLN A 71 17.73 -4.52 18.57
N LEU A 72 16.72 -3.67 18.82
CA LEU A 72 16.69 -2.82 20.02
C LEU A 72 16.36 -3.62 21.27
N ILE A 73 15.62 -4.73 21.14
CA ILE A 73 15.29 -5.64 22.23
C ILE A 73 16.56 -6.39 22.66
N ASP A 74 17.30 -6.93 21.69
CA ASP A 74 18.55 -7.67 21.93
C ASP A 74 19.64 -6.77 22.52
N GLU A 75 19.76 -5.54 22.01
CA GLU A 75 20.77 -4.57 22.45
C GLU A 75 20.35 -3.76 23.68
N LYS A 76 19.18 -4.04 24.27
CA LYS A 76 18.62 -3.27 25.38
C LYS A 76 19.62 -3.08 26.52
N GLN A 77 20.34 -4.12 26.91
CA GLN A 77 21.32 -4.05 28.01
C GLN A 77 22.52 -3.15 27.68
N LYS A 78 22.94 -3.10 26.41
CA LYS A 78 24.08 -2.30 25.94
C LYS A 78 23.69 -0.82 25.74
N ARG A 79 22.45 -0.56 25.32
CA ARG A 79 21.94 0.78 25.01
C ARG A 79 21.18 1.45 26.16
N ALA A 80 20.85 0.72 27.22
CA ALA A 80 20.15 1.27 28.37
C ALA A 80 21.00 2.33 29.07
N ARG A 81 20.39 3.49 29.31
CA ARG A 81 20.98 4.55 30.15
C ARG A 81 20.58 4.31 31.60
N SER A 82 21.49 4.54 32.53
CA SER A 82 21.18 4.49 33.96
C SER A 82 20.12 5.54 34.29
N ILE A 83 19.06 5.11 34.97
CA ILE A 83 17.99 6.01 35.42
C ILE A 83 18.52 6.73 36.67
N VAL A 84 18.58 8.05 36.60
CA VAL A 84 18.92 8.89 37.76
C VAL A 84 17.64 9.14 38.56
N GLU A 85 17.68 8.83 39.86
CA GLU A 85 16.60 9.20 40.77
C GLU A 85 16.51 10.72 40.87
N LEU A 86 15.32 11.27 40.62
CA LEU A 86 15.10 12.70 40.64
C LEU A 86 14.94 13.18 42.09
N PRO A 87 15.49 14.35 42.46
CA PRO A 87 15.22 14.94 43.77
C PRO A 87 13.73 15.28 43.89
N LEU A 88 13.20 15.22 45.11
CA LEU A 88 11.78 15.45 45.39
C LEU A 88 11.29 16.80 44.83
N GLU A 89 12.09 17.85 44.96
CA GLU A 89 11.78 19.20 44.44
C GLU A 89 11.51 19.19 42.92
N GLU A 90 12.30 18.44 42.14
CA GLU A 90 12.12 18.35 40.69
C GLU A 90 10.88 17.54 40.31
N VAL A 91 10.54 16.50 41.09
CA VAL A 91 9.31 15.72 40.91
C VAL A 91 8.09 16.60 41.17
N GLU A 92 8.09 17.37 42.25
CA GLU A 92 7.02 18.31 42.59
C GLU A 92 6.89 19.42 41.55
N ARG A 93 8.02 19.99 41.10
CA ARG A 93 8.04 21.00 40.02
C ARG A 93 7.36 20.48 38.75
N ARG A 94 7.67 19.26 38.32
CA ARG A 94 7.04 18.61 37.16
C ARG A 94 5.55 18.37 37.39
N ALA A 95 5.16 17.90 38.56
CA ALA A 95 3.75 17.69 38.89
C ALA A 95 2.94 18.99 38.83
N ILE A 96 3.48 20.09 39.36
CA ILE A 96 2.86 21.42 39.29
C ILE A 96 2.77 21.90 37.83
N LEU A 97 3.83 21.73 37.05
CA LEU A 97 3.85 22.10 35.63
C LEU A 97 2.80 21.32 34.84
N ASN A 98 2.68 20.02 35.05
CA ASN A 98 1.65 19.18 34.42
C ASN A 98 0.24 19.64 34.78
N LYS A 99 -0.02 20.00 36.05
CA LYS A 99 -1.31 20.56 36.47
C LYS A 99 -1.62 21.88 35.76
N LYS A 100 -0.62 22.77 35.64
CA LYS A 100 -0.76 24.04 34.91
C LYS A 100 -1.03 23.80 33.42
N TRP A 101 -0.29 22.89 32.81
CA TRP A 101 -0.46 22.51 31.40
C TRP A 101 -1.84 21.92 31.12
N ALA A 102 -2.31 21.02 31.98
CA ALA A 102 -3.65 20.44 31.86
C ALA A 102 -4.74 21.51 31.93
N ARG A 103 -4.64 22.47 32.87
CA ARG A 103 -5.57 23.61 32.96
C ARG A 103 -5.52 24.48 31.71
N TYR A 104 -4.33 24.80 31.22
CA TYR A 104 -4.14 25.57 29.99
C TYR A 104 -4.80 24.88 28.78
N LYS A 105 -4.52 23.59 28.57
CA LYS A 105 -5.11 22.82 27.47
C LYS A 105 -6.62 22.68 27.57
N MET A 106 -7.16 22.58 28.79
CA MET A 106 -8.60 22.60 29.02
C MET A 106 -9.22 23.94 28.59
N GLN A 107 -8.60 25.07 28.95
CA GLN A 107 -9.08 26.40 28.57
C GLN A 107 -9.03 26.61 27.06
N GLU A 108 -7.92 26.22 26.41
CA GLU A 108 -7.75 26.26 24.95
C GLU A 108 -8.87 25.46 24.26
N LYS A 109 -9.11 24.22 24.71
CA LYS A 109 -10.16 23.37 24.14
C LYS A 109 -11.56 23.92 24.38
N ALA A 110 -11.83 24.47 25.56
CA ALA A 110 -13.11 25.11 25.85
C ALA A 110 -13.37 26.32 24.93
N ALA A 111 -12.34 27.13 24.65
CA ALA A 111 -12.42 28.23 23.71
C ALA A 111 -12.67 27.74 22.27
N ASP A 112 -11.97 26.69 21.82
CA ASP A 112 -12.19 26.06 20.52
C ASP A 112 -13.65 25.61 20.36
N PHE A 113 -14.20 24.90 21.36
CA PHE A 113 -15.58 24.44 21.32
C PHE A 113 -16.58 25.60 21.27
N GLN A 114 -16.36 26.65 22.06
CA GLN A 114 -17.20 27.84 22.01
C GLN A 114 -17.17 28.51 20.63
N LEU A 115 -15.99 28.59 20.01
CA LEU A 115 -15.85 29.15 18.66
C LEU A 115 -16.60 28.32 17.62
N ILE A 116 -16.42 26.99 17.64
CA ILE A 116 -17.13 26.07 16.74
C ILE A 116 -18.64 26.19 16.93
N SER A 117 -19.14 26.20 18.17
CA SER A 117 -20.56 26.38 18.46
C SER A 117 -21.10 27.70 17.91
N ARG A 118 -20.35 28.80 18.05
CA ARG A 118 -20.74 30.11 17.49
C ARG A 118 -20.82 30.07 15.97
N ILE A 119 -19.85 29.46 15.30
CA ILE A 119 -19.83 29.33 13.83
C ILE A 119 -21.05 28.52 13.36
N ILE A 120 -21.34 27.39 14.02
CA ILE A 120 -22.51 26.55 13.68
C ILE A 120 -23.82 27.31 13.89
N GLN A 121 -23.97 28.02 15.01
CA GLN A 121 -25.17 28.82 15.28
C GLN A 121 -25.35 29.95 14.27
N ALA A 122 -24.27 30.64 13.90
CA ALA A 122 -24.30 31.67 12.87
C ALA A 122 -24.68 31.10 11.50
N GLN A 123 -24.13 29.95 11.14
CA GLN A 123 -24.47 29.24 9.90
C GLN A 123 -25.96 28.85 9.88
N GLN A 124 -26.48 28.27 10.97
CA GLN A 124 -27.88 27.88 11.08
C GLN A 124 -28.81 29.09 10.95
N LYS A 125 -28.53 30.17 11.70
CA LYS A 125 -29.30 31.41 11.61
C LYS A 125 -29.31 31.98 10.19
N ALA A 126 -28.17 31.99 9.51
CA ALA A 126 -28.08 32.45 8.13
C ALA A 126 -28.89 31.58 7.16
N LEU A 127 -28.94 30.26 7.37
CA LEU A 127 -29.76 29.35 6.56
C LEU A 127 -31.26 29.54 6.83
N ASP A 128 -31.66 29.77 8.07
CA ASP A 128 -33.05 30.04 8.43
C ASP A 128 -33.54 31.36 7.80
N GLU A 129 -32.74 32.42 7.88
CA GLU A 129 -33.02 33.70 7.21
C GLU A 129 -33.07 33.54 5.68
N LEU A 130 -32.13 32.79 5.09
CA LEU A 130 -32.11 32.51 3.65
C LEU A 130 -33.38 31.77 3.20
N ARG A 131 -33.89 30.85 4.03
CA ARG A 131 -35.10 30.09 3.73
C ARG A 131 -36.35 30.98 3.73
N LEU A 132 -36.43 31.93 4.66
CA LEU A 132 -37.52 32.91 4.73
C LEU A 132 -37.53 33.82 3.50
N GLU A 133 -36.35 34.22 3.02
CA GLU A 133 -36.22 35.09 1.84
C GLU A 133 -36.46 34.32 0.53
N SER A 134 -35.88 33.12 0.40
CA SER A 134 -36.02 32.30 -0.82
C SER A 134 -35.72 30.81 -0.60
N GLU A 135 -36.75 29.98 -0.77
CA GLU A 135 -36.62 28.52 -0.63
C GLU A 135 -35.71 27.90 -1.70
N ASN A 136 -35.71 28.44 -2.92
CA ASN A 136 -34.88 27.94 -4.01
C ASN A 136 -33.36 28.09 -3.73
N LEU A 137 -32.94 29.18 -3.08
CA LEU A 137 -31.52 29.37 -2.74
C LEU A 137 -31.11 28.48 -1.57
N TYR A 138 -31.98 28.32 -0.57
CA TYR A 138 -31.78 27.39 0.54
C TYR A 138 -31.53 25.95 0.05
N LEU A 139 -32.36 25.46 -0.88
CA LEU A 139 -32.21 24.11 -1.44
C LEU A 139 -30.88 23.92 -2.18
N LYS A 140 -30.36 24.97 -2.82
CA LYS A 140 -29.04 24.93 -3.48
C LYS A 140 -27.90 24.97 -2.45
N ALA A 141 -28.00 25.83 -1.44
CA ALA A 141 -26.95 26.03 -0.44
C ALA A 141 -26.68 24.79 0.44
N ILE A 142 -27.68 23.93 0.63
CA ILE A 142 -27.55 22.69 1.42
C ILE A 142 -26.89 21.55 0.64
N GLN A 143 -26.87 21.63 -0.69
CA GLN A 143 -26.28 20.57 -1.49
C GLN A 143 -24.78 20.45 -1.20
N PRO A 144 -24.27 19.22 -0.97
CA PRO A 144 -22.85 19.03 -0.76
C PRO A 144 -22.10 19.37 -2.04
N ASP A 145 -21.07 20.20 -1.92
CA ASP A 145 -20.17 20.50 -3.02
C ASP A 145 -19.13 19.38 -3.15
N LEU A 146 -19.22 18.62 -4.24
CA LEU A 146 -18.32 17.51 -4.53
C LEU A 146 -16.98 17.97 -5.13
N GLU A 147 -16.89 19.22 -5.61
CA GLU A 147 -15.65 19.78 -6.18
C GLU A 147 -14.58 20.03 -5.11
N ILE A 148 -15.01 20.17 -3.86
CA ILE A 148 -14.12 20.31 -2.70
C ILE A 148 -13.21 19.08 -2.55
N LEU A 149 -13.64 17.88 -2.96
CA LEU A 149 -12.84 16.67 -2.78
C LEU A 149 -12.08 16.31 -4.08
N PRO A 150 -10.75 16.10 -4.05
CA PRO A 150 -9.86 15.98 -2.89
C PRO A 150 -9.17 17.30 -2.45
N ILE A 151 -9.35 17.71 -1.19
CA ILE A 151 -8.58 18.81 -0.60
C ILE A 151 -7.18 18.32 -0.20
N LYS A 152 -6.14 19.08 -0.53
CA LYS A 152 -4.80 18.96 0.07
C LYS A 152 -4.46 20.24 0.82
N ILE A 153 -4.12 20.11 2.10
CA ILE A 153 -3.70 21.23 2.96
C ILE A 153 -2.32 20.88 3.49
N GLU A 154 -1.35 21.74 3.24
CA GLU A 154 -0.02 21.65 3.84
C GLU A 154 0.00 22.45 5.15
N GLY A 155 0.59 21.87 6.18
CA GLY A 155 0.71 22.53 7.48
C GLY A 155 1.68 23.73 7.44
N PRO A 156 1.60 24.64 8.42
CA PRO A 156 2.55 25.74 8.52
C PRO A 156 3.98 25.22 8.72
N VAL A 157 4.94 25.82 8.01
CA VAL A 157 6.38 25.56 8.17
C VAL A 157 6.96 26.41 9.30
N ALA A 158 8.04 25.93 9.93
CA ALA A 158 8.72 26.67 10.99
C ALA A 158 9.31 28.01 10.51
N THR A 159 9.83 28.03 9.27
CA THR A 159 10.36 29.21 8.59
C THR A 159 9.79 29.28 7.17
N PRO A 160 9.36 30.47 6.69
CA PRO A 160 8.85 30.62 5.34
C PRO A 160 9.95 30.31 4.30
N PRO A 161 9.57 29.93 3.06
CA PRO A 161 10.52 29.64 2.00
C PRO A 161 11.29 30.90 1.59
N ILE A 162 12.57 30.71 1.28
CA ILE A 162 13.44 31.77 0.76
C ILE A 162 13.24 31.84 -0.76
N SER A 163 13.02 33.04 -1.30
CA SER A 163 12.88 33.26 -2.74
C SER A 163 14.18 32.93 -3.48
N ASN A 164 14.08 32.22 -4.60
CA ASN A 164 15.21 31.82 -5.47
C ASN A 164 16.29 31.00 -4.76
N TYR A 165 15.92 30.20 -3.76
CA TYR A 165 16.86 29.27 -3.14
C TYR A 165 17.18 28.10 -4.08
N GLU A 166 18.42 28.04 -4.55
CA GLU A 166 18.94 26.91 -5.30
C GLU A 166 19.31 25.79 -4.33
N SER A 167 18.48 24.75 -4.30
CA SER A 167 18.76 23.55 -3.50
C SER A 167 19.93 22.78 -4.11
N PRO A 168 20.83 22.21 -3.29
CA PRO A 168 21.90 21.35 -3.80
C PRO A 168 21.32 20.12 -4.50
N ASP A 169 22.02 19.66 -5.54
CA ASP A 169 21.60 18.49 -6.32
C ASP A 169 21.74 17.18 -5.52
N GLY A 170 20.84 16.23 -5.76
CA GLY A 170 20.80 14.95 -5.06
C GLY A 170 19.80 13.96 -5.65
N GLU A 171 20.15 12.66 -5.60
CA GLU A 171 19.26 11.58 -6.04
C GLU A 171 18.34 11.09 -4.91
N TYR A 172 17.04 10.99 -5.20
CA TYR A 172 16.07 10.31 -4.35
C TYR A 172 15.99 8.82 -4.71
N ILE A 173 16.35 7.95 -3.77
CA ILE A 173 16.23 6.49 -3.92
C ILE A 173 15.13 6.00 -2.97
N ASP A 174 14.05 5.46 -3.54
CA ASP A 174 12.98 4.86 -2.76
C ASP A 174 13.42 3.52 -2.16
N ILE A 175 13.60 3.51 -0.83
CA ILE A 175 13.98 2.33 -0.04
C ILE A 175 12.77 1.66 0.64
N SER A 176 11.55 2.01 0.25
CA SER A 176 10.33 1.43 0.80
C SER A 176 10.28 -0.09 0.61
N ARG A 177 9.97 -0.82 1.70
CA ARG A 177 9.82 -2.28 1.66
C ARG A 177 8.62 -2.68 0.79
N LYS A 178 8.86 -3.54 -0.20
CA LYS A 178 7.80 -4.16 -1.01
C LYS A 178 7.26 -5.39 -0.29
N TRP A 179 5.94 -5.44 -0.14
CA TRP A 179 5.21 -6.54 0.49
C TRP A 179 4.31 -7.16 -0.60
N ASP A 180 4.76 -8.27 -1.20
CA ASP A 180 4.06 -9.02 -2.27
C ASP A 180 3.36 -10.29 -1.74
#